data_AF-A0A9E0TAN4-F1
#
_entry.id   AF-A0A9E0TAN4-F1
#
_cell.length_a   1.000
_cell.length_b   1.000
_cell.length_c   1.000
_cell.angle_alpha   90.00
_cell.angle_beta   90.00
_cell.angle_gamma   90.00
#
_symmetry.space_group_name_H-M   'P 1'
#
loop_
_entity.id
_entity.type
_entity.pdbx_description
1 polymer ?
#
loop_
_entity_poly.entity_id
_entity_poly.type
_entity_poly.pdbx_seq_one_letter_code
_entity_poly.pdbx_strand_id
1 'polypeptide(L)'
;QDVYRLQGVKINDKHIEVIVRQMLRRVVVENPGETGYIQGEQVERSEILNTNEQAQKDGKIPATYSNVLLGITKASLSTDSFISAASFQETTRVLTEAAIMGKRDELRGLKENVIVGRLIPAGTGLAYHQARKAKDAMDDAERRAIAEAEAAELASAEGTVAELDGSADLAD
;
A
#
# COMPACT_ATOMS: atom_id res chain seq x y z
N GLN A 1 5.56 -19.73 -25.90
CA GLN A 1 4.42 -20.42 -26.54
C GLN A 1 4.87 -21.59 -27.40
N ASP A 2 5.98 -21.46 -28.11
CA ASP A 2 6.44 -22.45 -29.10
C ASP A 2 6.57 -23.87 -28.53
N VAL A 3 7.06 -24.01 -27.29
CA VAL A 3 7.14 -25.31 -26.60
C VAL A 3 5.77 -25.97 -26.42
N TYR A 4 4.75 -25.21 -25.99
CA TYR A 4 3.39 -25.74 -25.80
C TYR A 4 2.72 -26.09 -27.12
N ARG A 5 2.89 -25.22 -28.13
CA ARG A 5 2.39 -25.48 -29.49
C ARG A 5 3.04 -26.73 -30.09
N LEU A 6 4.35 -26.90 -29.91
CA LEU A 6 5.11 -28.06 -30.36
C LEU A 6 4.63 -29.37 -29.73
N GLN A 7 4.20 -29.32 -28.46
CA GLN A 7 3.63 -30.48 -27.75
C GLN A 7 2.12 -30.67 -27.99
N GLY A 8 1.50 -29.86 -28.87
CA GLY A 8 0.07 -29.94 -29.17
C GLY A 8 -0.85 -29.44 -28.06
N VAL A 9 -0.31 -28.79 -27.03
CA VAL A 9 -1.07 -28.27 -25.89
C VAL A 9 -1.54 -26.85 -26.20
N LYS A 10 -2.86 -26.64 -26.21
CA LYS A 10 -3.46 -25.32 -26.45
C LYS A 10 -3.57 -24.54 -25.14
N ILE A 11 -2.84 -23.44 -25.02
CA ILE A 11 -2.92 -22.49 -23.89
C ILE A 11 -3.17 -21.08 -24.44
N ASN A 12 -4.17 -20.39 -23.87
CA ASN A 12 -4.46 -19.01 -24.22
C ASN A 12 -3.34 -18.07 -23.74
N ASP A 13 -2.88 -17.17 -24.61
CA ASP A 13 -1.81 -16.21 -24.32
C ASP A 13 -2.11 -15.34 -23.08
N LYS A 14 -3.38 -15.08 -22.77
CA LYS A 14 -3.79 -14.34 -21.56
C LYS A 14 -3.24 -14.94 -20.28
N HIS A 15 -3.10 -16.26 -20.19
CA HIS A 15 -2.52 -16.90 -18.99
C HIS A 15 -1.05 -16.54 -18.83
N ILE A 16 -0.27 -16.59 -19.92
CA ILE A 16 1.15 -16.24 -19.90
C ILE A 16 1.30 -14.75 -19.61
N GLU A 17 0.46 -13.89 -20.20
CA GLU A 17 0.47 -12.46 -19.96
C GLU A 17 0.24 -12.11 -18.48
N VAL A 18 -0.72 -12.77 -17.83
CA VAL A 18 -0.99 -12.57 -16.40
C VAL A 18 0.22 -12.98 -15.55
N ILE A 19 0.92 -14.06 -15.90
CA ILE A 19 2.15 -14.48 -15.19
C ILE A 19 3.29 -13.47 -15.43
N VAL A 20 3.51 -13.04 -16.66
CA VAL A 20 4.55 -12.04 -16.98
C VAL A 20 4.26 -10.71 -16.28
N ARG A 21 2.99 -10.32 -16.15
CA ARG A 21 2.58 -9.16 -15.35
C ARG A 21 3.02 -9.28 -13.89
N GLN A 22 2.92 -10.47 -13.29
CA GLN A 22 3.41 -10.70 -11.92
C GLN A 22 4.95 -10.63 -11.85
N MET A 23 5.65 -11.08 -12.89
CA MET A 23 7.12 -10.98 -12.96
C MET A 23 7.64 -9.54 -13.10
N LEU A 24 6.81 -8.61 -13.59
CA LEU A 24 7.14 -7.18 -13.79
C LEU A 24 6.51 -6.26 -12.72
N ARG A 25 6.12 -6.81 -11.56
CA ARG A 25 5.41 -6.06 -10.50
C ARG A 25 6.32 -5.05 -9.76
N ARG A 26 7.64 -5.19 -9.85
CA ARG A 26 8.63 -4.33 -9.18
C ARG A 26 9.36 -3.43 -10.18
N VAL A 27 9.71 -2.25 -9.72
CA VAL A 27 10.50 -1.27 -10.47
C VAL A 27 11.66 -0.76 -9.61
N VAL A 28 12.69 -0.24 -10.25
CA VAL A 28 13.80 0.46 -9.59
C VAL A 28 13.68 1.94 -9.88
N VAL A 29 13.76 2.75 -8.83
CA VAL A 29 13.75 4.22 -8.95
C VAL A 29 15.07 4.69 -9.56
N GLU A 30 14.98 5.37 -10.70
CA GLU A 30 16.14 5.95 -11.38
C GLU A 30 16.42 7.38 -10.94
N ASN A 31 15.36 8.19 -10.84
CA ASN A 31 15.41 9.54 -10.30
C ASN A 31 14.21 9.75 -9.38
N PRO A 32 14.41 10.09 -8.10
CA PRO A 32 13.31 10.30 -7.17
C PRO A 32 12.51 11.59 -7.44
N GLY A 33 13.03 12.53 -8.23
CA GLY A 33 12.37 13.82 -8.46
C GLY A 33 12.12 14.57 -7.15
N GLU A 34 10.89 15.01 -6.93
CA GLU A 34 10.43 15.64 -5.69
C GLU A 34 9.51 14.71 -4.86
N THR A 35 9.64 13.40 -5.07
CA THR A 35 8.96 12.37 -4.27
C THR A 35 9.80 11.97 -3.06
N GLY A 36 9.23 11.16 -2.15
CA GLY A 36 9.94 10.64 -0.98
C GLY A 36 10.84 9.43 -1.25
N TYR A 37 11.02 9.02 -2.51
CA TYR A 37 11.79 7.82 -2.85
C TYR A 37 13.30 8.04 -2.83
N ILE A 38 14.05 6.94 -2.73
CA ILE A 38 15.51 6.95 -2.82
C ILE A 38 15.93 6.38 -4.18
N GLN A 39 16.97 6.98 -4.79
CA GLN A 39 17.54 6.44 -6.02
C GLN A 39 18.07 5.00 -5.80
N GLY A 40 17.71 4.08 -6.70
CA GLY A 40 18.04 2.66 -6.61
C GLY A 40 17.09 1.83 -5.74
N GLU A 41 16.11 2.46 -5.10
CA GLU A 41 15.11 1.76 -4.29
C GLU A 41 14.20 0.87 -5.17
N GLN A 42 13.87 -0.32 -4.67
CA GLN A 42 12.93 -1.22 -5.31
C GLN A 42 11.54 -1.10 -4.68
N VAL A 43 10.60 -0.59 -5.47
CA VAL A 43 9.23 -0.33 -5.02
C VAL A 43 8.22 -1.10 -5.87
N GLU A 44 7.01 -1.22 -5.35
CA GLU A 44 5.93 -1.81 -6.13
C GLU A 44 5.51 -0.85 -7.25
N ARG A 45 5.26 -1.40 -8.45
CA ARG A 45 4.86 -0.59 -9.60
C ARG A 45 3.56 0.18 -9.36
N SER A 46 2.58 -0.41 -8.68
CA SER A 46 1.34 0.28 -8.34
C SER A 46 1.56 1.45 -7.39
N GLU A 47 2.48 1.29 -6.43
CA GLU A 47 2.77 2.32 -5.44
C GLU A 47 3.41 3.55 -6.09
N ILE A 48 4.46 3.37 -6.89
CA ILE A 48 5.11 4.50 -7.58
C ILE A 48 4.16 5.20 -8.56
N LEU A 49 3.25 4.46 -9.20
CA LEU A 49 2.25 5.04 -10.08
C LEU A 49 1.29 5.95 -9.31
N ASN A 50 0.80 5.50 -8.15
CA ASN A 50 -0.07 6.30 -7.29
C ASN A 50 0.67 7.55 -6.76
N THR A 51 1.90 7.37 -6.28
CA THR A 51 2.74 8.48 -5.77
C THR A 51 3.03 9.51 -6.85
N ASN A 52 3.36 9.05 -8.06
CA ASN A 52 3.61 9.95 -9.19
C ASN A 52 2.34 10.68 -9.65
N GLU A 53 1.19 10.01 -9.66
CA GLU A 53 -0.08 10.65 -9.96
C GLU A 53 -0.39 11.77 -8.94
N GLN A 54 -0.11 11.53 -7.66
CA GLN A 54 -0.27 12.55 -6.62
C GLN A 54 0.74 13.70 -6.78
N ALA A 55 2.01 13.39 -7.01
CA ALA A 55 3.05 14.42 -7.22
C ALA A 55 2.70 15.33 -8.42
N GLN A 56 2.18 14.77 -9.50
CA GLN A 56 1.72 15.55 -10.65
C GLN A 56 0.54 16.47 -10.31
N LYS A 57 -0.43 16.00 -9.50
CA LYS A 57 -1.55 16.83 -9.03
C LYS A 57 -1.07 18.00 -8.18
N ASP A 58 -0.02 17.79 -7.39
CA ASP A 58 0.59 18.80 -6.54
C ASP A 58 1.56 19.72 -7.31
N GLY A 59 1.74 19.52 -8.63
CA GLY A 59 2.66 20.30 -9.46
C GLY A 59 4.15 19.99 -9.25
N LYS A 60 4.47 18.90 -8.55
CA LYS A 60 5.83 18.44 -8.24
C LYS A 60 6.41 17.59 -9.35
N ILE A 61 7.73 17.42 -9.34
CA ILE A 61 8.43 16.55 -10.30
C ILE A 61 8.25 15.07 -9.90
N PRO A 62 7.60 14.23 -10.72
CA PRO A 62 7.41 12.81 -10.42
C PRO A 62 8.71 12.01 -10.52
N ALA A 63 8.76 10.85 -9.86
CA ALA A 63 9.91 9.95 -9.93
C ALA A 63 9.95 9.19 -11.26
N THR A 64 11.15 8.99 -11.82
CA THR A 64 11.37 8.09 -12.95
C THR A 64 11.86 6.73 -12.48
N TYR A 65 11.51 5.67 -13.21
CA TYR A 65 11.81 4.29 -12.84
C TYR A 65 11.99 3.40 -14.06
N SER A 66 12.74 2.32 -13.88
CA SER A 66 12.83 1.22 -14.85
C SER A 66 12.17 -0.05 -14.32
N ASN A 67 11.52 -0.79 -15.22
CA ASN A 67 10.88 -2.05 -14.89
C ASN A 67 11.94 -3.12 -14.63
N VAL A 68 11.76 -3.91 -13.56
CA VAL A 68 12.62 -5.05 -13.26
C VAL A 68 11.86 -6.34 -13.52
N LEU A 69 12.43 -7.20 -14.36
CA LEU A 69 11.91 -8.54 -14.57
C LEU A 69 12.46 -9.49 -13.50
N LEU A 70 11.58 -10.00 -12.67
CA LEU A 70 11.90 -10.98 -11.63
C LEU A 70 11.45 -12.38 -12.04
N GLY A 71 12.24 -13.40 -11.72
CA GLY A 71 11.82 -14.80 -11.81
C GLY A 71 10.62 -15.07 -10.88
N ILE A 72 9.77 -16.03 -11.23
CA ILE A 72 8.52 -16.32 -10.49
C ILE A 72 8.74 -16.51 -8.99
N THR A 73 9.78 -17.25 -8.58
CA THR A 73 10.12 -17.51 -7.18
C THR A 73 10.45 -16.21 -6.44
N LYS A 74 11.26 -15.35 -7.07
CA LYS A 74 11.64 -14.06 -6.48
C LYS A 74 10.46 -13.11 -6.43
N ALA A 75 9.64 -13.06 -7.47
CA ALA A 75 8.41 -12.26 -7.49
C ALA A 75 7.42 -12.69 -6.39
N SER A 76 7.30 -13.99 -6.11
CA SER A 76 6.44 -14.51 -5.03
C SER A 76 6.96 -14.19 -3.62
N LEU A 77 8.28 -14.14 -3.41
CA LEU A 77 8.88 -13.74 -2.14
C LEU A 77 8.84 -12.23 -1.92
N SER A 78 8.85 -11.43 -2.99
CA SER A 78 8.79 -9.96 -2.95
C SER A 78 7.37 -9.39 -2.88
N THR A 79 6.41 -10.14 -2.32
CA THR A 79 5.06 -9.63 -2.05
C THR A 79 5.02 -8.83 -0.74
N ASP A 80 4.08 -7.90 -0.61
CA ASP A 80 4.04 -6.97 0.53
C ASP A 80 3.52 -7.63 1.81
N SER A 81 2.68 -8.66 1.66
CA SER A 81 2.25 -9.50 2.77
C SER A 81 3.35 -10.46 3.19
N PHE A 82 3.84 -10.27 4.41
CA PHE A 82 4.80 -11.19 5.01
C PHE A 82 4.15 -12.54 5.34
N ILE A 83 2.84 -12.60 5.60
CA ILE A 83 2.11 -13.86 5.86
C ILE A 83 2.06 -14.71 4.57
N SER A 84 1.74 -14.07 3.44
CA SER A 84 1.74 -14.73 2.13
C SER A 84 3.15 -15.13 1.70
N ALA A 85 4.15 -14.28 1.92
CA ALA A 85 5.55 -14.58 1.60
C ALA A 85 6.10 -15.75 2.46
N ALA A 86 5.92 -15.69 3.78
CA ALA A 86 6.42 -16.71 4.71
C ALA A 86 5.79 -18.09 4.46
N SER A 87 4.54 -18.14 3.98
CA SER A 87 3.88 -19.41 3.67
C SER A 87 4.30 -20.02 2.32
N PHE A 88 5.17 -19.36 1.54
CA PHE A 88 5.73 -19.93 0.32
C PHE A 88 7.06 -20.64 0.60
N GLN A 89 8.09 -19.88 0.98
CA GLN A 89 9.43 -20.37 1.30
C GLN A 89 10.11 -19.40 2.30
N GLU A 90 11.28 -19.78 2.83
CA GLU A 90 12.14 -18.91 3.65
C GLU A 90 11.46 -18.33 4.90
N THR A 91 10.60 -19.13 5.53
CA THR A 91 9.71 -18.75 6.65
C THR A 91 10.43 -17.98 7.77
N THR A 92 11.57 -18.50 8.24
CA THR A 92 12.35 -17.89 9.32
C THR A 92 12.85 -16.50 8.93
N ARG A 93 13.45 -16.35 7.74
CA ARG A 93 13.99 -15.07 7.26
C ARG A 93 12.88 -14.02 7.15
N VAL A 94 11.77 -14.37 6.51
CA VAL A 94 10.64 -13.44 6.27
C VAL A 94 10.01 -12.98 7.58
N LEU A 95 9.79 -13.89 8.54
CA LEU A 95 9.20 -13.53 9.84
C LEU A 95 10.15 -12.67 10.68
N THR A 96 11.45 -12.96 10.67
CA THR A 96 12.44 -12.15 11.38
C THR A 96 12.51 -10.74 10.81
N GLU A 97 12.58 -10.58 9.49
CA GLU A 97 12.59 -9.24 8.86
C GLU A 97 11.30 -8.47 9.17
N ALA A 98 10.14 -9.12 9.09
CA ALA A 98 8.86 -8.50 9.40
C ALA A 98 8.78 -8.05 10.88
N ALA A 99 9.29 -8.87 11.81
CA ALA A 99 9.33 -8.55 13.23
C ALA A 99 10.28 -7.37 13.53
N ILE A 100 11.47 -7.35 12.92
CA ILE A 100 12.43 -6.25 13.07
C ILE A 100 11.85 -4.93 12.55
N MET A 101 11.18 -4.97 11.40
CA MET A 101 10.57 -3.79 10.77
C MET A 101 9.21 -3.41 11.40
N GLY A 102 8.68 -4.20 12.33
CA GLY A 102 7.34 -3.99 12.89
C GLY A 102 6.23 -3.99 11.84
N LYS A 103 6.38 -4.77 10.76
CA LYS A 103 5.42 -4.78 9.63
C LYS A 103 4.03 -5.24 10.09
N ARG A 104 3.01 -4.59 9.54
CA ARG A 104 1.61 -4.98 9.70
C ARG A 104 1.08 -5.50 8.38
N ASP A 105 0.32 -6.60 8.44
CA ASP A 105 -0.31 -7.19 7.27
C ASP A 105 -1.77 -6.74 7.20
N GLU A 106 -2.17 -6.17 6.07
CA GLU A 106 -3.53 -5.65 5.87
C GLU A 106 -4.51 -6.71 5.36
N LEU A 107 -4.06 -7.95 5.12
CA LEU A 107 -4.91 -9.07 4.71
C LEU A 107 -5.71 -8.75 3.42
N ARG A 108 -5.05 -8.12 2.45
CA ARG A 108 -5.64 -7.77 1.14
C ARG A 108 -5.59 -8.94 0.16
N GLY A 109 -4.73 -9.92 0.41
CA GLY A 109 -4.48 -11.06 -0.46
C GLY A 109 -5.41 -12.25 -0.22
N LEU A 110 -5.42 -13.16 -1.19
CA LEU A 110 -6.17 -14.43 -1.08
C LEU A 110 -5.59 -15.32 0.04
N LYS A 111 -4.26 -15.50 0.04
CA LYS A 111 -3.59 -16.49 0.89
C LYS A 111 -3.59 -16.11 2.37
N GLU A 112 -3.35 -14.83 2.67
CA GLU A 112 -3.51 -14.27 4.01
C GLU A 112 -4.88 -14.57 4.62
N ASN A 113 -5.96 -14.28 3.89
CA ASN A 113 -7.32 -14.47 4.39
C ASN A 113 -7.62 -15.96 4.61
N VAL A 114 -7.16 -16.84 3.72
CA VAL A 114 -7.30 -18.29 3.90
C VAL A 114 -6.57 -18.76 5.16
N ILE A 115 -5.33 -18.31 5.38
CA ILE A 115 -4.53 -18.70 6.56
C ILE A 115 -5.19 -18.25 7.87
N VAL A 116 -5.76 -17.03 7.87
CA VAL A 116 -6.41 -16.45 9.06
C VAL A 116 -7.86 -16.94 9.23
N GLY A 117 -8.43 -17.63 8.25
CA GLY A 117 -9.81 -18.14 8.30
C GLY A 117 -10.89 -17.09 8.00
N ARG A 118 -10.54 -16.03 7.26
CA ARG A 118 -11.47 -14.99 6.79
C ARG A 118 -11.96 -15.30 5.37
N LEU A 119 -13.09 -14.70 4.99
CA LEU A 119 -13.56 -14.75 3.60
C LEU A 119 -12.49 -14.20 2.66
N ILE A 120 -12.30 -14.83 1.50
CA ILE A 120 -11.33 -14.38 0.51
C ILE A 120 -11.85 -13.15 -0.27
N PRO A 121 -10.97 -12.23 -0.70
CA PRO A 121 -11.35 -11.03 -1.45
C PRO A 121 -11.61 -11.31 -2.94
N ALA A 122 -12.31 -12.41 -3.25
CA ALA A 122 -12.65 -12.80 -4.61
C ALA A 122 -14.00 -13.53 -4.63
N GLY A 123 -14.65 -13.55 -5.81
CA GLY A 123 -15.95 -14.19 -5.98
C GLY A 123 -17.00 -13.62 -5.03
N THR A 124 -17.72 -14.50 -4.32
CA THR A 124 -18.77 -14.12 -3.35
C THR A 124 -18.23 -13.33 -2.16
N GLY A 125 -16.95 -13.49 -1.81
CA GLY A 125 -16.32 -12.73 -0.73
C GLY A 125 -16.01 -11.27 -1.09
N LEU A 126 -16.04 -10.91 -2.38
CA LEU A 126 -15.77 -9.54 -2.84
C LEU A 126 -16.76 -8.53 -2.24
N ALA A 127 -18.05 -8.87 -2.19
CA ALA A 127 -19.09 -8.01 -1.63
C ALA A 127 -18.85 -7.73 -0.13
N TYR A 128 -18.42 -8.76 0.61
CA TYR A 128 -18.07 -8.62 2.03
C TYR A 128 -16.87 -7.68 2.23
N HIS A 129 -15.80 -7.85 1.44
CA HIS A 129 -14.61 -7.00 1.51
C HIS A 129 -14.88 -5.57 1.04
N GLN A 130 -15.72 -5.36 0.03
CA GLN A 130 -16.13 -4.03 -0.42
C GLN A 130 -16.96 -3.30 0.63
N ALA A 131 -17.97 -3.96 1.20
CA ALA A 131 -18.79 -3.39 2.26
C ALA A 131 -17.96 -3.05 3.50
N ARG A 132 -17.03 -3.93 3.89
CA ARG A 132 -16.12 -3.68 4.99
C ARG A 132 -15.17 -2.52 4.69
N LYS A 133 -14.57 -2.47 3.50
CA LYS A 133 -13.70 -1.35 3.11
C LYS A 133 -14.45 -0.01 3.10
N ALA A 134 -15.71 -0.01 2.67
CA ALA A 134 -16.56 1.18 2.71
C ALA A 134 -16.84 1.60 4.16
N LYS A 135 -17.17 0.64 5.04
CA LYS A 135 -17.36 0.91 6.47
C LYS A 135 -16.08 1.43 7.12
N ASP A 136 -14.95 0.76 6.92
CA ASP A 136 -13.65 1.17 7.47
C ASP A 136 -13.30 2.60 7.01
N ALA A 137 -13.59 2.95 5.75
CA ALA A 137 -13.40 4.31 5.23
C ALA A 137 -14.36 5.35 5.83
N MET A 138 -15.61 4.96 6.15
CA MET A 138 -16.56 5.84 6.84
C MET A 138 -16.14 6.07 8.28
N ASP A 139 -15.77 5.01 9.00
CA ASP A 139 -15.29 5.08 10.39
C ASP A 139 -14.00 5.92 10.48
N ASP A 140 -13.08 5.79 9.53
CA ASP A 140 -11.87 6.60 9.46
C ASP A 140 -12.15 8.07 9.13
N ALA A 141 -13.10 8.36 8.23
CA ALA A 141 -13.53 9.71 7.93
C ALA A 141 -14.20 10.38 9.14
N GLU A 142 -15.03 9.65 9.87
CA GLU A 142 -15.65 10.10 11.11
C GLU A 142 -14.59 10.41 12.17
N ARG A 143 -13.62 9.52 12.38
CA ARG A 143 -12.49 9.76 13.30
C ARG A 143 -11.67 10.99 12.93
N ARG A 144 -11.39 11.19 11.64
CA ARG A 144 -10.67 12.39 11.17
C ARG A 144 -11.49 13.65 11.40
N ALA A 145 -12.79 13.62 11.12
CA ALA A 145 -13.67 14.76 11.36
C ALA A 145 -13.77 15.12 12.85
N ILE A 146 -13.83 14.12 13.74
CA ILE A 146 -13.81 14.34 15.20
C ILE A 146 -12.45 14.94 15.62
N ALA A 147 -11.33 14.39 15.14
CA ALA A 147 -10.01 14.91 15.46
C ALA A 147 -9.79 16.35 14.94
N GLU A 148 -10.31 16.67 13.74
CA GLU A 148 -10.28 18.02 13.19
C GLU A 148 -11.17 18.98 13.98
N ALA A 149 -12.35 18.54 14.43
CA ALA A 149 -13.25 19.32 15.28
C ALA A 149 -12.64 19.57 16.67
N GLU A 150 -12.07 18.55 17.31
CA GLU A 150 -11.37 18.68 18.60
C GLU A 150 -10.15 19.60 18.47
N ALA A 151 -9.36 19.49 17.39
CA ALA A 151 -8.23 20.38 17.13
C ALA A 151 -8.67 21.84 16.92
N ALA A 152 -9.80 22.06 16.22
CA ALA A 152 -10.37 23.39 16.05
C ALA A 152 -10.93 23.97 17.37
N GLU A 153 -11.54 23.13 18.21
CA GLU A 153 -12.06 23.53 19.51
C GLU A 153 -10.93 23.89 20.48
N LEU A 154 -9.86 23.08 20.54
CA LEU A 154 -8.64 23.38 21.30
C LEU A 154 -7.96 24.67 20.83
N ALA A 155 -7.84 24.89 19.51
CA ALA A 155 -7.28 26.13 18.97
C ALA A 155 -8.14 27.37 19.31
N SER A 156 -9.47 27.21 19.37
CA SER A 156 -10.38 28.30 19.79
C SER A 156 -10.32 28.58 21.30
N ALA A 157 -10.06 27.55 22.12
CA ALA A 157 -9.86 27.70 23.55
C ALA A 157 -8.52 28.39 23.88
N GLU A 158 -7.43 28.06 23.18
CA GLU A 158 -6.16 28.77 23.34
C GLU A 158 -6.24 30.25 22.93
N GLY A 159 -7.02 30.57 21.89
CA GLY A 159 -7.29 31.96 21.48
C GLY A 159 -8.05 32.78 22.52
N THR A 160 -9.04 32.18 23.19
CA THR A 160 -9.84 32.87 24.22
C THR A 160 -9.09 33.05 25.54
N VAL A 161 -8.17 32.14 25.89
CA VAL A 161 -7.29 32.31 27.07
C VAL A 161 -6.26 33.43 26.84
N ALA A 162 -5.75 33.60 25.61
CA ALA A 162 -4.85 34.70 25.27
C ALA A 162 -5.54 36.09 25.29
N GLU A 163 -6.84 36.17 24.96
CA GLU A 163 -7.60 37.43 25.05
C GLU A 163 -7.97 37.82 26.50
N LEU A 164 -8.12 36.85 27.40
CA LEU A 164 -8.44 37.13 28.81
C LEU A 164 -7.23 37.70 29.58
N ASP A 165 -6.02 37.21 29.30
CA ASP A 165 -4.78 37.66 29.97
C ASP A 165 -4.37 39.09 29.56
N GLY A 166 -4.71 39.52 28.33
CA GLY A 166 -4.48 40.89 27.86
C GLY A 166 -5.44 41.94 28.43
N SER A 167 -6.55 41.51 29.06
CA SER A 167 -7.57 42.41 29.62
C SER A 167 -7.39 42.71 31.11
N ALA A 168 -6.53 41.96 31.81
CA ALA A 168 -6.29 42.11 33.25
C ALA A 168 -5.26 43.20 33.61
N ASP A 169 -4.45 43.67 32.66
CA ASP A 169 -3.35 44.62 32.89
C ASP A 169 -3.73 46.12 32.73
N LEU A 170 -5.01 46.47 32.60
CA LEU A 170 -5.48 47.85 32.33
C LEU A 170 -6.34 48.47 33.46
N ALA A 171 -6.38 47.86 34.65
CA ALA A 171 -7.13 48.39 35.79
C ALA A 171 -6.26 48.48 37.06
N ASP A 172 -5.33 49.44 37.09
CA ASP A 172 -4.76 50.05 38.31
C ASP A 172 -4.58 51.56 38.07
#